data_AF-A0A494X6B5-F1
#
_entry.id   AF-A0A494X6B5-F1
#
_cell.length_a   1.000
_cell.length_b   1.000
_cell.length_c   1.000
_cell.angle_alpha   90.00
_cell.angle_beta   90.00
_cell.angle_gamma   90.00
#
_symmetry.space_group_name_H-M   'P 1'
#
loop_
_entity.id
_entity.type
_entity.pdbx_description
1 polymer ?
#
loop_
_entity_poly.entity_id
_entity_poly.type
_entity_poly.pdbx_seq_one_letter_code
_entity_poly.pdbx_strand_id
1 'polypeptide(L)'
;MSIVHLIGGEKGGVGKSLVARVLAQYFIDRNLPFVGFDTDRSHGALLRYYGEFAAPAVLDGHDSLDPVLEAAIEQPDRRILVDLAAQTQQSVSKWFDDADVLGVAHESGVTFTWWHVMDAGRDSVDLLRQWLDQFGETMRLIIVLNEIRGERFELLEASGERQRAEALGAAFVSLRHLPDTTMQKIDQNSLSFWAAAHHPDRASVGLGMLERQRVKVWLSRAYEQIDKVAP
;
A
#
# COMPACT_ATOMS: atom_id res chain seq x y z
N MET A 1 -4.23 18.87 -5.83
CA MET A 1 -5.28 18.07 -5.15
C MET A 1 -4.58 16.97 -4.38
N SER A 2 -4.76 16.91 -3.06
CA SER A 2 -4.07 15.93 -2.23
C SER A 2 -4.80 14.58 -2.28
N ILE A 3 -4.02 13.51 -2.18
CA ILE A 3 -4.52 12.15 -2.27
C ILE A 3 -3.94 11.34 -1.12
N VAL A 4 -4.83 10.76 -0.32
CA VAL A 4 -4.49 9.86 0.77
C VAL A 4 -4.62 8.42 0.28
N HIS A 5 -3.50 7.70 0.26
CA HIS A 5 -3.43 6.30 -0.09
C HIS A 5 -3.38 5.44 1.17
N LEU A 6 -4.47 4.74 1.46
CA LEU A 6 -4.58 3.81 2.58
C LEU A 6 -4.20 2.40 2.11
N ILE A 7 -3.09 1.86 2.57
CA ILE A 7 -2.61 0.52 2.18
C ILE A 7 -3.14 -0.50 3.17
N GLY A 8 -4.30 -1.06 2.85
CA GLY A 8 -5.12 -1.86 3.74
C GLY A 8 -5.23 -3.33 3.37
N GLY A 9 -5.91 -4.07 4.24
CA GLY A 9 -6.10 -5.52 4.16
C GLY A 9 -6.07 -6.14 5.55
N GLU A 10 -7.19 -6.73 5.96
CA GLU A 10 -7.36 -7.21 7.35
C GLU A 10 -6.47 -8.41 7.69
N LYS A 11 -6.02 -9.16 6.67
CA LYS A 11 -5.16 -10.32 6.85
C LYS A 11 -3.69 -9.92 7.06
N GLY A 12 -3.06 -10.50 8.08
CA GLY A 12 -1.62 -10.43 8.28
C GLY A 12 -0.85 -11.20 7.20
N GLY A 13 0.28 -10.67 6.75
CA GLY A 13 1.19 -11.38 5.84
C GLY A 13 0.81 -11.40 4.34
N VAL A 14 -0.21 -10.65 3.92
CA VAL A 14 -0.57 -10.47 2.49
C VAL A 14 0.34 -9.50 1.74
N GLY A 15 1.25 -8.81 2.45
CA GLY A 15 2.23 -7.90 1.85
C GLY A 15 1.82 -6.42 1.78
N LYS A 16 0.98 -5.92 2.71
CA LYS A 16 0.63 -4.49 2.81
C LYS A 16 1.85 -3.57 2.85
N SER A 17 2.74 -3.81 3.80
CA SER A 17 3.98 -3.05 3.92
C SER A 17 4.92 -3.19 2.72
N LEU A 18 4.87 -4.32 2.00
CA LEU A 18 5.59 -4.45 0.73
C LEU A 18 5.02 -3.49 -0.32
N VAL A 19 3.70 -3.44 -0.46
CA VAL A 19 3.02 -2.51 -1.37
C VAL A 19 3.28 -1.06 -0.97
N ALA A 20 3.22 -0.71 0.32
CA ALA A 20 3.55 0.63 0.81
C ALA A 20 5.00 1.01 0.42
N ARG A 21 5.97 0.12 0.62
CA ARG A 21 7.37 0.33 0.19
C ARG A 21 7.52 0.51 -1.31
N VAL A 22 6.73 -0.21 -2.12
CA VAL A 22 6.75 -0.06 -3.59
C VAL A 22 6.16 1.28 -4.01
N LEU A 23 5.03 1.70 -3.42
CA LEU A 23 4.43 3.00 -3.69
C LEU A 23 5.32 4.16 -3.25
N ALA A 24 5.96 4.06 -2.09
CA ALA A 24 6.95 5.03 -1.64
C ALA A 24 8.09 5.18 -2.66
N GLN A 25 8.68 4.07 -3.11
CA GLN A 25 9.73 4.12 -4.14
C GLN A 25 9.21 4.69 -5.47
N TYR A 26 8.00 4.33 -5.87
CA TYR A 26 7.36 4.87 -7.07
C TYR A 26 7.22 6.39 -6.98
N PHE A 27 6.76 6.92 -5.84
CA PHE A 27 6.64 8.37 -5.64
C PHE A 27 8.00 9.07 -5.69
N ILE A 28 9.03 8.49 -5.07
CA ILE A 28 10.41 9.01 -5.14
C ILE A 28 10.90 9.05 -6.58
N ASP A 29 10.82 7.92 -7.30
CA ASP A 29 11.35 7.79 -8.66
C ASP A 29 10.60 8.65 -9.69
N ARG A 30 9.33 8.99 -9.40
CA ARG A 30 8.49 9.87 -10.23
C ARG A 30 8.50 11.33 -9.77
N ASN A 31 9.32 11.69 -8.79
CA ASN A 31 9.36 13.03 -8.18
C ASN A 31 7.98 13.52 -7.74
N LEU A 32 7.17 12.62 -7.17
CA LEU A 32 5.86 12.93 -6.61
C LEU A 32 6.04 13.17 -5.11
N PRO A 33 5.84 14.39 -4.60
CA PRO A 33 5.97 14.68 -3.17
C PRO A 33 4.99 13.84 -2.37
N PHE A 34 5.47 13.18 -1.32
CA PHE A 34 4.63 12.44 -0.39
C PHE A 34 5.16 12.47 1.04
N VAL A 35 4.29 12.19 2.00
CA VAL A 35 4.65 11.82 3.38
C VAL A 35 4.01 10.47 3.70
N GLY A 36 4.82 9.58 4.26
CA GLY A 36 4.43 8.27 4.73
C GLY A 36 4.02 8.27 6.20
N PHE A 37 3.05 7.45 6.55
CA PHE A 37 2.59 7.18 7.89
C PHE A 37 2.60 5.68 8.12
N ASP A 38 3.36 5.22 9.12
CA ASP A 38 3.42 3.80 9.48
C ASP A 38 2.59 3.55 10.74
N THR A 39 1.56 2.72 10.62
CA THR A 39 0.67 2.38 11.73
C THR A 39 1.03 1.05 12.40
N ASP A 40 1.95 0.26 11.83
CA ASP A 40 2.39 -1.01 12.41
C ASP A 40 3.56 -0.80 13.39
N ARG A 41 3.24 -0.83 14.69
CA ARG A 41 4.23 -0.77 15.78
C ARG A 41 5.21 -1.93 15.83
N SER A 42 4.86 -3.06 15.21
CA SER A 42 5.57 -4.32 15.42
C SER A 42 6.77 -4.44 14.49
N HIS A 43 6.63 -3.99 13.25
CA HIS A 43 7.65 -4.16 12.21
C HIS A 43 8.10 -2.83 11.57
N GLY A 44 7.30 -1.75 11.67
CA GLY A 44 7.66 -0.39 11.25
C GLY A 44 8.35 -0.35 9.89
N ALA A 45 7.84 -1.08 8.91
CA ALA A 45 8.55 -1.33 7.67
C ALA A 45 8.77 -0.03 6.88
N LEU A 46 7.75 0.82 6.76
CA LEU A 46 7.87 2.06 6.00
C LEU A 46 8.91 2.98 6.64
N LEU A 47 8.88 3.11 7.98
CA LEU A 47 9.89 3.84 8.75
C LEU A 47 11.31 3.26 8.59
N ARG A 48 11.43 1.93 8.58
CA ARG A 48 12.71 1.24 8.48
C ARG A 48 13.40 1.47 7.14
N TYR A 49 12.65 1.46 6.03
CA TYR A 49 13.21 1.52 4.68
C TYR A 49 13.17 2.93 4.06
N TYR A 50 12.27 3.80 4.52
CA TYR A 50 12.01 5.13 3.96
C TYR A 50 11.86 6.19 5.06
N GLY A 51 12.63 6.09 6.15
CA GLY A 51 12.50 6.96 7.33
C GLY A 51 12.64 8.47 7.05
N GLU A 52 13.35 8.87 5.99
CA GLU A 52 13.41 10.28 5.57
C GLU A 52 12.07 10.81 5.00
N PHE A 53 11.17 9.91 4.61
CA PHE A 53 9.87 10.21 4.01
C PHE A 53 8.69 9.79 4.88
N ALA A 54 8.92 9.18 6.04
CA ALA A 54 7.87 8.55 6.84
C ALA A 54 7.92 8.97 8.31
N ALA A 55 6.73 9.10 8.90
CA ALA A 55 6.51 9.35 10.32
C ALA A 55 5.65 8.23 10.94
N PRO A 56 5.77 7.94 12.24
CA PRO A 56 4.86 7.04 12.91
C PRO A 56 3.45 7.65 13.00
N ALA A 57 2.41 6.84 12.81
CA ALA A 57 1.02 7.23 13.02
C ALA A 57 0.31 6.15 13.82
N VAL A 58 0.21 6.37 15.12
CA VAL A 58 -0.17 5.30 16.03
C VAL A 58 -1.69 5.21 16.16
N LEU A 59 -2.27 4.12 15.66
CA LEU A 59 -3.69 3.77 15.80
C LEU A 59 -4.05 3.30 17.22
N ASP A 60 -4.04 4.21 18.21
CA ASP A 60 -4.34 3.93 19.63
C ASP A 60 -5.64 4.57 20.17
N GLY A 61 -6.30 5.42 19.38
CA GLY A 61 -7.45 6.21 19.81
C GLY A 61 -8.36 6.60 18.67
N HIS A 62 -9.49 7.22 19.00
CA HIS A 62 -10.51 7.63 18.01
C HIS A 62 -9.98 8.67 17.00
N ASP A 63 -9.06 9.55 17.41
CA ASP A 63 -8.46 10.61 16.57
C ASP A 63 -7.11 10.23 15.95
N SER A 64 -6.75 8.94 15.98
CA SER A 64 -5.39 8.51 15.65
C SER A 64 -4.95 8.73 14.20
N LEU A 65 -5.89 9.03 13.30
CA LEU A 65 -5.64 9.34 11.89
C LEU A 65 -5.88 10.81 11.55
N ASP A 66 -6.29 11.67 12.49
CA ASP A 66 -6.44 13.10 12.22
C ASP A 66 -5.18 13.74 11.61
N PRO A 67 -3.95 13.41 12.08
CA PRO A 67 -2.72 13.93 11.46
C PRO A 67 -2.56 13.56 9.98
N VAL A 68 -3.17 12.47 9.52
CA VAL A 68 -3.16 12.07 8.10
C VAL A 68 -3.97 13.06 7.27
N LEU A 69 -5.17 13.41 7.73
CA LEU A 69 -6.04 14.38 7.04
C LEU A 69 -5.44 15.79 7.14
N GLU A 70 -4.99 16.21 8.32
CA GLU A 70 -4.35 17.51 8.52
C GLU A 70 -3.14 17.69 7.60
N ALA A 71 -2.25 16.69 7.52
CA ALA A 71 -1.09 16.72 6.64
C ALA A 71 -1.45 16.75 5.14
N ALA A 72 -2.62 16.20 4.76
CA ALA A 72 -3.15 16.25 3.40
C ALA A 72 -3.69 17.65 3.06
N ILE A 73 -4.36 18.31 4.01
CA ILE A 73 -4.95 19.65 3.86
C ILE A 73 -3.85 20.73 3.85
N GLU A 74 -2.85 20.61 4.72
CA GLU A 74 -1.77 21.61 4.86
C GLU A 74 -0.96 21.80 3.57
N GLN A 75 -0.77 20.74 2.77
CA GLN A 75 0.02 20.77 1.54
C GLN A 75 -0.77 20.17 0.36
N PRO A 76 -1.58 20.97 -0.36
CA PRO A 76 -2.55 20.52 -1.36
C PRO A 76 -2.03 19.76 -2.60
N ASP A 77 -0.72 19.54 -2.74
CA ASP A 77 -0.07 18.81 -3.83
C ASP A 77 0.81 17.64 -3.36
N ARG A 78 0.81 17.37 -2.05
CA ARG A 78 1.57 16.29 -1.44
C ARG A 78 0.66 15.09 -1.21
N ARG A 79 1.09 13.91 -1.66
CA ARG A 79 0.39 12.65 -1.40
C ARG A 79 0.63 12.20 0.03
N ILE A 80 -0.34 11.53 0.62
CA ILE A 80 -0.18 10.88 1.91
C ILE A 80 -0.23 9.37 1.68
N LEU A 81 0.74 8.64 2.21
CA LEU A 81 0.81 7.18 2.11
C LEU A 81 0.70 6.59 3.51
N VAL A 82 -0.32 5.80 3.78
CA VAL A 82 -0.54 5.20 5.11
C VAL A 82 -0.42 3.69 5.00
N ASP A 83 0.61 3.11 5.64
CA ASP A 83 0.73 1.65 5.79
C ASP A 83 -0.13 1.21 6.98
N LEU A 84 -1.29 0.61 6.68
CA LEU A 84 -2.23 0.16 7.71
C LEU A 84 -1.79 -1.20 8.26
N ALA A 85 -1.74 -1.33 9.58
CA ALA A 85 -1.57 -2.61 10.24
C ALA A 85 -2.75 -3.55 9.93
N ALA A 86 -2.56 -4.86 10.13
CA ALA A 86 -3.67 -5.80 10.04
C ALA A 86 -4.75 -5.49 11.10
N GLN A 87 -6.00 -5.82 10.82
CA GLN A 87 -7.13 -5.66 11.76
C GLN A 87 -7.41 -4.20 12.15
N THR A 88 -7.25 -3.26 11.22
CA THR A 88 -7.43 -1.81 11.44
C THR A 88 -8.65 -1.23 10.74
N GLN A 89 -9.30 -1.99 9.86
CA GLN A 89 -10.44 -1.51 9.06
C GLN A 89 -11.58 -0.95 9.92
N GLN A 90 -11.89 -1.59 11.05
CA GLN A 90 -12.92 -1.09 11.95
C GLN A 90 -12.54 0.25 12.61
N SER A 91 -11.27 0.42 12.99
CA SER A 91 -10.79 1.69 13.54
C SER A 91 -10.83 2.80 12.51
N VAL A 92 -10.46 2.51 11.25
CA VAL A 92 -10.56 3.46 10.14
C VAL A 92 -12.01 3.83 9.84
N SER A 93 -12.94 2.86 9.89
CA SER A 93 -14.38 3.15 9.72
C SER A 93 -14.89 4.09 10.80
N LYS A 94 -14.58 3.81 12.07
CA LYS A 94 -15.01 4.66 13.18
C LYS A 94 -14.48 6.08 13.02
N TRP A 95 -13.23 6.22 12.62
CA TRP A 95 -12.65 7.52 12.32
C TRP A 95 -13.38 8.24 11.19
N PHE A 96 -13.77 7.54 10.12
CA PHE A 96 -14.59 8.13 9.05
C PHE A 96 -15.95 8.62 9.55
N ASP A 97 -16.62 7.81 10.39
CA ASP A 97 -17.99 8.07 10.85
C ASP A 97 -18.05 9.14 11.96
N ASP A 98 -17.15 9.08 12.94
CA ASP A 98 -17.20 9.92 14.16
C ASP A 98 -16.94 11.41 13.85
N ALA A 99 -16.13 11.70 12.83
CA ALA A 99 -15.70 13.05 12.49
C ALA A 99 -16.12 13.52 11.08
N ASP A 100 -16.97 12.78 10.38
CA ASP A 100 -17.34 13.02 8.97
C ASP A 100 -16.11 13.34 8.09
N VAL A 101 -15.05 12.55 8.26
CA VAL A 101 -13.75 12.78 7.64
C VAL A 101 -13.85 12.81 6.11
N LEU A 102 -14.75 12.02 5.52
CA LEU A 102 -14.99 12.04 4.08
C LEU A 102 -15.64 13.36 3.62
N GLY A 103 -16.57 13.91 4.42
CA GLY A 103 -17.14 15.25 4.19
C GLY A 103 -16.08 16.34 4.26
N VAL A 104 -15.29 16.37 5.33
CA VAL A 104 -14.19 17.34 5.51
C VAL A 104 -13.14 17.24 4.40
N ALA A 105 -12.78 16.02 4.00
CA ALA A 105 -11.86 15.78 2.90
C ALA A 105 -12.42 16.28 1.57
N HIS A 106 -13.69 16.02 1.28
CA HIS A 106 -14.35 16.52 0.08
C HIS A 106 -14.35 18.06 0.02
N GLU A 107 -14.71 18.73 1.12
CA GLU A 107 -14.65 20.20 1.22
C GLU A 107 -13.25 20.77 1.03
N SER A 108 -12.23 20.02 1.48
CA SER A 108 -10.82 20.43 1.40
C SER A 108 -10.12 19.99 0.11
N GLY A 109 -10.83 19.35 -0.83
CA GLY A 109 -10.24 18.84 -2.07
C GLY A 109 -9.22 17.71 -1.84
N VAL A 110 -9.43 16.88 -0.83
CA VAL A 110 -8.66 15.68 -0.53
C VAL A 110 -9.47 14.46 -0.98
N THR A 111 -8.81 13.52 -1.66
CA THR A 111 -9.44 12.22 -1.99
C THR A 111 -8.75 11.08 -1.29
N PHE A 112 -9.53 10.07 -0.91
CA PHE A 112 -9.01 8.82 -0.40
C PHE A 112 -9.01 7.75 -1.49
N THR A 113 -7.94 6.95 -1.51
CA THR A 113 -7.84 5.74 -2.31
C THR A 113 -7.42 4.59 -1.41
N TRP A 114 -8.25 3.56 -1.34
CA TRP A 114 -7.95 2.35 -0.60
C TRP A 114 -7.24 1.34 -1.51
N TRP A 115 -6.06 0.89 -1.09
CA TRP A 115 -5.32 -0.19 -1.72
C TRP A 115 -5.56 -1.47 -0.91
N HIS A 116 -6.51 -2.30 -1.36
CA HIS A 116 -6.81 -3.58 -0.71
C HIS A 116 -5.80 -4.64 -1.17
N VAL A 117 -4.83 -4.97 -0.33
CA VAL A 117 -3.80 -5.96 -0.65
C VAL A 117 -4.28 -7.35 -0.29
N MET A 118 -4.26 -8.26 -1.25
CA MET A 118 -4.69 -9.64 -1.07
C MET A 118 -3.70 -10.65 -1.66
N ASP A 119 -3.61 -11.82 -1.03
CA ASP A 119 -3.02 -13.02 -1.61
C ASP A 119 -4.10 -13.88 -2.30
N ALA A 120 -3.71 -14.99 -2.92
CA ALA A 120 -4.63 -15.91 -3.60
C ALA A 120 -5.47 -16.80 -2.66
N GLY A 121 -5.45 -16.55 -1.35
CA GLY A 121 -6.12 -17.37 -0.35
C GLY A 121 -7.61 -17.03 -0.17
N ARG A 122 -8.40 -18.02 0.28
CA ARG A 122 -9.84 -17.88 0.55
C ARG A 122 -10.16 -16.74 1.51
N ASP A 123 -9.43 -16.65 2.64
CA ASP A 123 -9.65 -15.61 3.65
C ASP A 123 -9.55 -14.20 3.05
N SER A 124 -8.66 -14.01 2.08
CA SER A 124 -8.47 -12.71 1.43
C SER A 124 -9.68 -12.32 0.58
N VAL A 125 -10.38 -13.29 -0.03
CA VAL A 125 -11.64 -13.07 -0.75
C VAL A 125 -12.76 -12.71 0.22
N ASP A 126 -12.86 -13.41 1.35
CA ASP A 126 -13.87 -13.12 2.38
C ASP A 126 -13.70 -11.72 2.97
N LEU A 127 -12.46 -11.27 3.16
CA LEU A 127 -12.14 -9.93 3.65
C LEU A 127 -12.38 -8.84 2.59
N LEU A 128 -12.13 -9.13 1.31
CA LEU A 128 -12.53 -8.23 0.22
C LEU A 128 -14.04 -8.01 0.22
N ARG A 129 -14.83 -9.08 0.33
CA ARG A 129 -16.29 -8.99 0.42
C ARG A 129 -16.74 -8.08 1.58
N GLN A 130 -16.18 -8.27 2.77
CA GLN A 130 -16.46 -7.42 3.93
C GLN A 130 -16.10 -5.96 3.68
N TRP A 131 -14.97 -5.70 3.01
CA TRP A 131 -14.60 -4.34 2.63
C TRP A 131 -15.59 -3.73 1.63
N LEU A 132 -16.01 -4.49 0.60
CA LEU A 132 -16.99 -4.03 -0.39
C LEU A 132 -18.36 -3.73 0.25
N ASP A 133 -18.78 -4.54 1.22
CA ASP A 133 -20.02 -4.33 1.99
C ASP A 133 -19.98 -3.02 2.79
N GLN A 134 -18.79 -2.60 3.24
CA GLN A 134 -18.63 -1.45 4.13
C GLN A 134 -18.30 -0.15 3.39
N PHE A 135 -17.41 -0.19 2.38
CA PHE A 135 -16.83 1.00 1.74
C PHE A 135 -17.02 1.05 0.23
N GLY A 136 -17.62 0.01 -0.37
CA GLY A 136 -17.64 -0.17 -1.82
C GLY A 136 -18.25 0.99 -2.63
N GLU A 137 -19.17 1.75 -2.04
CA GLU A 137 -19.84 2.88 -2.69
C GLU A 137 -19.25 4.25 -2.32
N THR A 138 -18.43 4.32 -1.27
CA THR A 138 -17.97 5.58 -0.68
C THR A 138 -16.52 5.91 -1.03
N MET A 139 -15.70 4.91 -1.36
CA MET A 139 -14.27 5.09 -1.54
C MET A 139 -13.76 4.47 -2.83
N ARG A 140 -12.79 5.15 -3.46
CA ARG A 140 -12.04 4.57 -4.58
C ARG A 140 -11.24 3.36 -4.12
N LEU A 141 -11.47 2.22 -4.76
CA LEU A 141 -10.79 0.96 -4.47
C LEU A 141 -9.76 0.59 -5.55
N ILE A 142 -8.56 0.22 -5.11
CA ILE A 142 -7.55 -0.47 -5.92
C ILE A 142 -7.25 -1.81 -5.24
N ILE A 143 -7.53 -2.91 -5.94
CA ILE A 143 -7.24 -4.26 -5.45
C ILE A 143 -5.84 -4.66 -5.93
N VAL A 144 -4.96 -4.97 -4.99
CA VAL A 144 -3.60 -5.46 -5.28
C VAL A 144 -3.57 -6.98 -5.16
N LEU A 145 -3.40 -7.63 -6.30
CA LEU A 145 -3.20 -9.07 -6.41
C LEU A 145 -1.71 -9.37 -6.19
N ASN A 146 -1.33 -9.63 -4.94
CA ASN A 146 0.04 -9.90 -4.56
C ASN A 146 0.36 -11.40 -4.68
N GLU A 147 1.29 -11.74 -5.57
CA GLU A 147 1.65 -13.14 -5.87
C GLU A 147 2.53 -13.80 -4.79
N ILE A 148 2.64 -13.19 -3.59
CA ILE A 148 3.43 -13.70 -2.46
C ILE A 148 3.05 -15.13 -2.04
N ARG A 149 1.80 -15.52 -2.25
CA ARG A 149 1.31 -16.89 -1.99
C ARG A 149 0.53 -17.42 -3.19
N GLY A 150 1.22 -17.54 -4.32
CA GLY A 150 0.67 -18.09 -5.55
C GLY A 150 0.27 -17.01 -6.54
N GLU A 151 0.34 -17.36 -7.82
CA GLU A 151 0.12 -16.43 -8.94
C GLU A 151 -1.30 -16.50 -9.53
N ARG A 152 -2.12 -17.44 -9.06
CA ARG A 152 -3.46 -17.70 -9.61
C ARG A 152 -4.54 -17.36 -8.59
N PHE A 153 -5.35 -16.36 -8.91
CA PHE A 153 -6.44 -15.86 -8.08
C PHE A 153 -7.79 -16.52 -8.43
N GLU A 154 -7.78 -17.81 -8.74
CA GLU A 154 -8.98 -18.56 -9.17
C GLU A 154 -10.13 -18.49 -8.15
N LEU A 155 -9.82 -18.42 -6.85
CA LEU A 155 -10.83 -18.27 -5.79
C LEU A 155 -11.55 -16.91 -5.87
N LEU A 156 -10.82 -15.85 -6.20
CA LEU A 156 -11.42 -14.53 -6.41
C LEU A 156 -12.33 -14.56 -7.64
N GLU A 157 -11.86 -15.14 -8.76
CA GLU A 157 -12.64 -15.26 -9.99
C GLU A 157 -13.93 -16.07 -9.79
N ALA A 158 -13.85 -17.18 -9.06
CA ALA A 158 -14.99 -18.06 -8.80
C ALA A 158 -16.00 -17.49 -7.78
N SER A 159 -15.60 -16.50 -6.98
CA SER A 159 -16.43 -15.96 -5.89
C SER A 159 -17.51 -14.99 -6.34
N GLY A 160 -17.36 -14.34 -7.50
CA GLY A 160 -18.20 -13.21 -7.92
C GLY A 160 -17.72 -11.85 -7.39
N GLU A 161 -16.82 -11.82 -6.39
CA GLU A 161 -16.38 -10.57 -5.75
C GLU A 161 -15.52 -9.71 -6.68
N ARG A 162 -14.81 -10.31 -7.64
CA ARG A 162 -14.11 -9.55 -8.68
C ARG A 162 -15.08 -8.72 -9.50
N GLN A 163 -16.10 -9.37 -10.07
CA GLN A 163 -17.07 -8.72 -10.93
C GLN A 163 -17.85 -7.66 -10.14
N ARG A 164 -18.15 -7.93 -8.87
CA ARG A 164 -18.75 -6.95 -7.95
C ARG A 164 -17.85 -5.73 -7.75
N ALA A 165 -16.56 -5.92 -7.48
CA ALA A 165 -15.62 -4.82 -7.31
C ALA A 165 -15.47 -4.00 -8.60
N GLU A 166 -15.37 -4.66 -9.76
CA GLU A 166 -15.33 -3.99 -11.07
C GLU A 166 -16.61 -3.16 -11.33
N ALA A 167 -17.78 -3.68 -10.97
CA ALA A 167 -19.05 -2.96 -11.08
C ALA A 167 -19.12 -1.70 -10.20
N LEU A 168 -18.38 -1.69 -9.08
CA LEU A 168 -18.20 -0.54 -8.19
C LEU A 168 -17.04 0.38 -8.64
N GLY A 169 -16.43 0.13 -9.80
CA GLY A 169 -15.35 0.95 -10.35
C GLY A 169 -13.98 0.66 -9.76
N ALA A 170 -13.78 -0.47 -9.07
CA ALA A 170 -12.49 -0.85 -8.55
C ALA A 170 -11.48 -1.13 -9.68
N ALA A 171 -10.24 -0.70 -9.47
CA ALA A 171 -9.13 -1.02 -10.35
C ALA A 171 -8.27 -2.16 -9.79
N PHE A 172 -7.50 -2.83 -10.64
CA PHE A 172 -6.68 -3.98 -10.25
C PHE A 172 -5.21 -3.75 -10.61
N VAL A 173 -4.33 -4.09 -9.68
CA VAL A 173 -2.88 -4.06 -9.83
C VAL A 173 -2.32 -5.44 -9.51
N SER A 174 -1.52 -6.01 -10.41
CA SER A 174 -0.77 -7.24 -10.12
C SER A 174 0.61 -6.89 -9.56
N LEU A 175 0.96 -7.45 -8.41
CA LEU A 175 2.32 -7.39 -7.87
C LEU A 175 2.96 -8.77 -7.96
N ARG A 176 3.88 -8.92 -8.92
CA ARG A 176 4.61 -10.17 -9.14
C ARG A 176 5.42 -10.56 -7.91
N HIS A 177 5.68 -11.85 -7.72
CA HIS A 177 6.55 -12.29 -6.65
C HIS A 177 8.04 -11.96 -6.95
N LEU A 178 8.69 -11.22 -6.05
CA LEU A 178 10.16 -11.11 -6.06
C LEU A 178 10.73 -12.35 -5.35
N PRO A 179 11.77 -13.03 -5.88
CA PRO A 179 12.32 -14.22 -5.23
C PRO A 179 12.69 -13.98 -3.76
N ASP A 180 12.28 -14.91 -2.88
CA ASP A 180 12.45 -14.79 -1.42
C ASP A 180 13.89 -14.48 -1.02
N THR A 181 14.86 -15.13 -1.68
CA THR A 181 16.29 -14.91 -1.41
C THR A 181 16.74 -13.47 -1.70
N THR A 182 16.13 -12.82 -2.69
CA THR A 182 16.40 -11.41 -3.00
C THR A 182 15.73 -10.52 -1.98
N MET A 183 14.45 -10.76 -1.65
CA MET A 183 13.72 -9.98 -0.65
C MET A 183 14.38 -10.07 0.73
N GLN A 184 14.78 -11.27 1.16
CA GLN A 184 15.48 -11.49 2.42
C GLN A 184 16.78 -10.70 2.52
N LYS A 185 17.55 -10.57 1.44
CA LYS A 185 18.78 -9.75 1.43
C LYS A 185 18.48 -8.26 1.55
N ILE A 186 17.41 -7.80 0.89
CA ILE A 186 16.92 -6.41 1.01
C ILE A 186 16.54 -6.15 2.47
N ASP A 187 15.77 -7.06 3.07
CA ASP A 187 15.28 -6.92 4.43
C ASP A 187 16.38 -7.07 5.48
N GLN A 188 17.35 -7.96 5.29
CA GLN A 188 18.50 -8.12 6.21
C GLN A 188 19.32 -6.84 6.35
N ASN A 189 19.45 -6.07 5.26
CA ASN A 189 20.25 -4.86 5.22
C ASN A 189 19.40 -3.57 5.33
N SER A 190 18.09 -3.68 5.62
CA SER A 190 17.18 -2.54 5.71
C SER A 190 17.19 -1.62 4.47
N LEU A 191 17.32 -2.19 3.27
CA LEU A 191 17.55 -1.42 2.05
C LEU A 191 16.25 -0.88 1.44
N SER A 192 16.27 0.39 1.04
CA SER A 192 15.27 0.89 0.09
C SER A 192 15.36 0.14 -1.24
N PHE A 193 14.29 0.18 -2.04
CA PHE A 193 14.30 -0.49 -3.34
C PHE A 193 15.29 0.18 -4.31
N TRP A 194 15.47 1.50 -4.21
CA TRP A 194 16.53 2.21 -4.91
C TRP A 194 17.91 1.66 -4.55
N ALA A 195 18.21 1.54 -3.24
CA ALA A 195 19.51 1.06 -2.79
C ALA A 195 19.76 -0.38 -3.26
N ALA A 196 18.75 -1.25 -3.16
CA ALA A 196 18.80 -2.62 -3.66
C ALA A 196 19.04 -2.71 -5.17
N ALA A 197 18.50 -1.78 -5.96
CA ALA A 197 18.67 -1.74 -7.41
C ALA A 197 20.00 -1.10 -7.86
N HIS A 198 20.51 -0.11 -7.13
CA HIS A 198 21.57 0.77 -7.62
C HIS A 198 22.91 0.65 -6.91
N HIS A 199 22.99 0.17 -5.66
CA HIS A 199 24.29 0.11 -5.00
C HIS A 199 25.24 -0.89 -5.70
N PRO A 200 26.42 -0.45 -6.13
CA PRO A 200 27.31 -1.27 -6.95
C PRO A 200 28.03 -2.35 -6.13
N ASP A 201 28.23 -2.08 -4.84
CA ASP A 201 29.08 -2.88 -3.96
C ASP A 201 28.33 -4.07 -3.36
N ARG A 202 28.75 -5.28 -3.74
CA ARG A 202 28.19 -6.53 -3.23
C ARG A 202 28.54 -6.74 -1.75
N ALA A 203 29.65 -6.17 -1.25
CA ALA A 203 30.09 -6.35 0.11
C ALA A 203 29.20 -5.62 1.13
N SER A 204 28.66 -4.45 0.76
CA SER A 204 27.75 -3.66 1.61
C SER A 204 26.28 -4.07 1.54
N VAL A 205 25.83 -4.64 0.41
CA VAL A 205 24.40 -4.86 0.13
C VAL A 205 24.04 -6.35 0.06
N GLY A 206 25.02 -7.23 -0.13
CA GLY A 206 24.82 -8.68 -0.33
C GLY A 206 24.19 -9.08 -1.66
N LEU A 207 23.79 -8.11 -2.50
CA LEU A 207 23.15 -8.30 -3.81
C LEU A 207 24.17 -8.26 -4.95
N GLY A 208 24.25 -9.34 -5.73
CA GLY A 208 25.04 -9.41 -6.95
C GLY A 208 24.37 -8.69 -8.14
N MET A 209 25.11 -8.47 -9.24
CA MET A 209 24.63 -7.73 -10.42
C MET A 209 23.28 -8.25 -10.96
N LEU A 210 23.10 -9.57 -11.09
CA LEU A 210 21.86 -10.16 -11.59
C LEU A 210 20.69 -10.02 -10.60
N GLU A 211 20.94 -9.99 -9.29
CA GLU A 211 19.90 -9.78 -8.29
C GLU A 211 19.42 -8.33 -8.33
N ARG A 212 20.34 -7.37 -8.44
CA ARG A 212 20.00 -5.95 -8.65
C ARG A 212 19.20 -5.75 -9.94
N GLN A 213 19.58 -6.42 -11.02
CA GLN A 213 18.83 -6.37 -12.27
C GLN A 213 17.42 -6.97 -12.12
N ARG A 214 17.26 -8.05 -11.34
CA ARG A 214 15.91 -8.58 -11.02
C ARG A 214 15.07 -7.58 -10.26
N VAL A 215 15.62 -6.90 -9.26
CA VAL A 215 14.92 -5.83 -8.51
C VAL A 215 14.45 -4.74 -9.47
N LYS A 216 15.32 -4.27 -10.38
CA LYS A 216 14.95 -3.25 -11.39
C LYS A 216 13.80 -3.71 -12.29
N VAL A 217 13.88 -4.92 -12.83
CA VAL A 217 12.84 -5.47 -13.71
C VAL A 217 11.53 -5.67 -12.94
N TRP A 218 11.61 -6.10 -11.69
CA TRP A 218 10.45 -6.28 -10.82
C TRP A 218 9.77 -4.94 -10.51
N LEU A 219 10.54 -3.91 -10.11
CA LEU A 219 10.01 -2.56 -9.89
C LEU A 219 9.40 -1.96 -11.16
N SER A 220 10.06 -2.08 -12.32
CA SER A 220 9.53 -1.59 -13.59
C SER A 220 8.15 -2.16 -13.88
N ARG A 221 7.96 -3.47 -13.68
CA ARG A 221 6.67 -4.14 -13.88
C ARG A 221 5.63 -3.68 -12.86
N ALA A 222 6.02 -3.47 -11.60
CA ALA A 222 5.12 -2.92 -10.59
C ALA A 222 4.68 -1.49 -10.97
N TYR A 223 5.61 -0.67 -11.46
CA TYR A 223 5.33 0.71 -11.90
C TYR A 223 4.39 0.75 -13.08
N GLU A 224 4.55 -0.14 -14.08
CA GLU A 224 3.62 -0.28 -15.19
C GLU A 224 2.19 -0.61 -14.74
N GLN A 225 2.02 -1.31 -13.62
CA GLN A 225 0.70 -1.60 -13.06
C GLN A 225 0.15 -0.40 -12.28
N ILE A 226 0.99 0.26 -11.49
CA ILE A 226 0.62 1.47 -10.75
C ILE A 226 0.23 2.59 -11.72
N ASP A 227 0.95 2.78 -12.82
CA ASP A 227 0.67 3.81 -13.84
C ASP A 227 -0.72 3.67 -14.46
N LYS A 228 -1.30 2.47 -14.48
CA LYS A 228 -2.66 2.23 -15.02
C LYS A 228 -3.75 2.74 -14.09
N VAL A 229 -3.44 2.91 -12.80
CA VAL A 229 -4.38 3.25 -11.75
C VAL A 229 -4.02 4.54 -11.03
N ALA A 230 -2.83 5.09 -11.30
CA ALA A 230 -2.39 6.35 -10.75
C ALA A 230 -3.39 7.46 -11.15
N PRO A 231 -3.87 8.27 -10.18
CA PRO A 231 -4.70 9.44 -10.46
C PRO A 231 -3.97 10.50 -11.28
#